data_AF-A0A2D6BKE6-F1
#
_entry.id   AF-A0A2D6BKE6-F1
#
_cell.length_a   1.000
_cell.length_b   1.000
_cell.length_c   1.000
_cell.angle_alpha   90.00
_cell.angle_beta   90.00
_cell.angle_gamma   90.00
#
_symmetry.space_group_name_H-M   'P 1'
#
loop_
_entity.id
_entity.type
_entity.pdbx_description
1 polymer ?
#
loop_
_entity_poly.entity_id
_entity_poly.type
_entity_poly.pdbx_seq_one_letter_code
_entity_poly.pdbx_strand_id
1 'polypeptide(L)'
;MKAACLALLAALVAHAANAHDARPVFVEIREAPSGHVDVRWKVPPVLPPAAAPRPVLPASCTPHGEPTRRAGPEGLGLRQIFSCPRGLAGESLGLRFPGANPSLSAVFRVTLANGELHSRILPPGSTSWLLARAPERLEIAAEFTWLGLRHIAAGFDHLLFVTCLLFIAGTGRRILVTITGFTVAHSLTLALSTLGWVRLPVPPVEATIALSILFLAVEIAAKERDSLTWRHPVAVSASFGLLHGFGFAAVLGEIGLPAGEVPIALLFFNLGVELGQLGFLAALAPLLWWAGRDHPGLGLGVLEPLRLPVGYGVGAVAGFWLIERISRFAA
;
A
#
# COMPACT_ATOMS: atom_id res chain seq x y z
N MET A 1 61.52 14.12 21.19
CA MET A 1 60.29 14.84 21.61
C MET A 1 59.02 14.38 20.87
N LYS A 2 58.99 14.33 19.52
CA LYS A 2 57.78 13.91 18.77
C LYS A 2 57.31 12.46 19.07
N ALA A 3 58.24 11.52 19.25
CA ALA A 3 57.90 10.13 19.59
C ALA A 3 57.33 9.95 21.01
N ALA A 4 57.78 10.78 21.97
CA ALA A 4 57.27 10.77 23.34
C ALA A 4 55.84 11.32 23.44
N CYS A 5 55.51 12.38 22.67
CA CYS A 5 54.15 12.87 22.57
C CYS A 5 53.20 11.87 21.89
N LEU A 6 53.66 11.14 20.87
CA LEU A 6 52.83 10.12 20.20
C LEU A 6 52.54 8.92 21.12
N ALA A 7 53.53 8.49 21.92
CA ALA A 7 53.37 7.41 22.88
C ALA A 7 52.44 7.81 24.04
N LEU A 8 52.51 9.08 24.50
CA LEU A 8 51.61 9.60 25.53
C LEU A 8 50.16 9.72 25.01
N LEU A 9 49.97 10.13 23.75
CA LEU A 9 48.64 10.16 23.11
C LEU A 9 48.06 8.75 22.94
N ALA A 10 48.87 7.76 22.52
CA ALA A 10 48.43 6.38 22.38
C ALA A 10 48.08 5.73 23.73
N ALA A 11 48.82 6.06 24.79
CA ALA A 11 48.53 5.60 26.15
C ALA A 11 47.27 6.26 26.75
N LEU A 12 46.97 7.51 26.38
CA LEU A 12 45.74 8.20 26.80
C LEU A 12 44.48 7.67 26.09
N VAL A 13 44.61 7.14 24.87
CA VAL A 13 43.49 6.54 24.09
C VAL A 13 43.28 5.05 24.42
N ALA A 14 44.23 4.40 25.10
CA ALA A 14 44.16 2.99 25.48
C ALA A 14 43.36 2.70 26.77
N HIS A 15 42.49 3.62 27.21
CA HIS A 15 41.45 3.23 28.17
C HIS A 15 40.52 2.27 27.46
N ALA A 16 40.37 1.06 28.02
CA ALA A 16 39.42 0.07 27.53
C ALA A 16 38.03 0.74 27.41
N ALA A 17 37.65 1.09 26.20
CA ALA A 17 36.31 1.53 25.89
C ALA A 17 35.39 0.36 26.21
N ASN A 18 34.75 0.41 27.38
CA ASN A 18 33.68 -0.50 27.72
C ASN A 18 32.52 -0.15 26.80
N ALA A 19 32.42 -0.87 25.67
CA ALA A 19 31.21 -0.86 24.88
C ALA A 19 30.07 -1.29 25.80
N HIS A 20 29.12 -0.39 26.04
CA HIS A 20 27.97 -0.69 26.88
C HIS A 20 27.16 -1.80 26.20
N ASP A 21 26.87 -2.87 26.95
CA ASP A 21 26.05 -3.97 26.47
C ASP A 21 24.59 -3.50 26.32
N ALA A 22 24.25 -3.02 25.12
CA ALA A 22 22.95 -2.46 24.78
C ALA A 22 21.97 -3.51 24.23
N ARG A 23 22.16 -4.80 24.54
CA ARG A 23 21.25 -5.86 24.09
C ARG A 23 19.83 -5.59 24.59
N PRO A 24 18.81 -5.62 23.71
CA PRO A 24 17.44 -5.36 24.12
C PRO A 24 16.87 -6.52 24.93
N VAL A 25 15.81 -6.24 25.68
CA VAL A 25 14.93 -7.29 26.20
C VAL A 25 14.15 -7.88 25.03
N PHE A 26 14.33 -9.17 24.76
CA PHE A 26 13.60 -9.83 23.67
C PHE A 26 12.36 -10.53 24.22
N VAL A 27 11.19 -10.26 23.66
CA VAL A 27 9.91 -10.85 24.05
C VAL A 27 9.30 -11.53 22.82
N GLU A 28 9.14 -12.84 22.90
CA GLU A 28 8.48 -13.67 21.90
C GLU A 28 7.15 -14.16 22.46
N ILE A 29 6.07 -13.92 21.73
CA ILE A 29 4.71 -14.32 22.09
C ILE A 29 4.16 -15.16 20.95
N ARG A 30 3.68 -16.37 21.24
CA ARG A 30 3.06 -17.26 20.26
C ARG A 30 1.67 -17.66 20.74
N GLU A 31 0.65 -17.23 20.03
CA GLU A 31 -0.74 -17.60 20.27
C GLU A 31 -1.09 -18.88 19.51
N ALA A 32 -1.64 -19.86 20.22
CA ALA A 32 -2.12 -21.11 19.65
C ALA A 32 -3.64 -21.03 19.37
N PRO A 33 -4.16 -21.78 18.37
CA PRO A 33 -5.59 -21.84 18.08
C PRO A 33 -6.47 -22.27 19.27
N SER A 34 -5.89 -22.95 20.25
CA SER A 34 -6.57 -23.36 21.48
C SER A 34 -6.82 -22.23 22.49
N GLY A 35 -6.41 -20.98 22.18
CA GLY A 35 -6.48 -19.84 23.10
C GLY A 35 -5.35 -19.79 24.15
N HIS A 36 -4.37 -20.69 24.03
CA HIS A 36 -3.16 -20.67 24.85
C HIS A 36 -2.08 -19.81 24.22
N VAL A 37 -1.40 -19.01 25.03
CA VAL A 37 -0.33 -18.11 24.60
C VAL A 37 0.97 -18.51 25.30
N ASP A 38 1.99 -18.89 24.53
CA ASP A 38 3.35 -19.14 25.02
C ASP A 38 4.15 -17.82 24.96
N VAL A 39 4.49 -17.29 26.13
CA VAL A 39 5.30 -16.06 26.26
C VAL A 39 6.69 -16.44 26.72
N ARG A 40 7.70 -16.08 25.92
CA ARG A 40 9.12 -16.26 26.22
C ARG A 40 9.79 -14.91 26.21
N TRP A 41 10.60 -14.62 27.21
CA TRP A 41 11.38 -13.38 27.18
C TRP A 41 12.77 -13.60 27.72
N LYS A 42 13.70 -12.83 27.18
CA LYS A 42 15.12 -12.93 27.46
C LYS A 42 15.62 -11.58 27.92
N VAL A 43 16.19 -11.59 29.12
CA VAL A 43 16.72 -10.41 29.79
C VAL A 43 18.25 -10.44 29.67
N PRO A 44 18.87 -9.37 29.15
CA PRO A 44 20.32 -9.29 29.01
C PRO A 44 21.02 -9.34 30.37
N PRO A 45 22.27 -9.82 30.43
CA PRO A 45 23.00 -10.01 31.69
C PRO A 45 23.34 -8.70 32.42
N VAL A 46 23.21 -7.54 31.75
CA VAL A 46 23.37 -6.21 32.37
C VAL A 46 22.31 -5.93 33.45
N LEU A 47 21.16 -6.61 33.40
CA LEU A 47 20.09 -6.50 34.41
C LEU A 47 20.24 -7.62 35.45
N PRO A 48 20.24 -7.30 36.76
CA PRO A 48 20.18 -8.32 37.79
C PRO A 48 18.83 -9.05 37.74
N PRO A 49 18.76 -10.35 38.10
CA PRO A 49 17.52 -11.14 38.06
C PRO A 49 16.35 -10.53 38.85
N ALA A 50 16.62 -9.75 39.89
CA ALA A 50 15.61 -9.05 40.70
C ALA A 50 14.98 -7.85 39.97
N ALA A 51 15.70 -7.25 39.01
CA ALA A 51 15.22 -6.14 38.19
C ALA A 51 14.66 -6.61 36.83
N ALA A 52 14.57 -7.93 36.61
CA ALA A 52 14.06 -8.50 35.37
C ALA A 52 12.62 -8.02 35.09
N PRO A 53 12.34 -7.41 33.93
CA PRO A 53 10.99 -6.99 33.60
C PRO A 53 10.08 -8.19 33.37
N ARG A 54 8.79 -8.00 33.63
CA ARG A 54 7.73 -8.99 33.36
C ARG A 54 6.85 -8.49 32.20
N PRO A 55 6.53 -9.36 31.22
CA PRO A 55 5.52 -9.05 30.22
C PRO A 55 4.18 -8.73 30.87
N VAL A 56 3.52 -7.68 30.37
CA VAL A 56 2.16 -7.32 30.72
C VAL A 56 1.27 -7.74 29.56
N LEU A 57 0.39 -8.70 29.82
CA LEU A 57 -0.65 -9.12 28.90
C LEU A 57 -2.00 -8.45 29.24
N PRO A 58 -2.99 -8.52 28.35
CA PRO A 58 -4.32 -7.97 28.56
C PRO A 58 -4.99 -8.60 29.79
N ALA A 59 -5.91 -7.86 30.42
CA ALA A 59 -6.61 -8.32 31.63
C ALA A 59 -7.44 -9.59 31.43
N SER A 60 -7.79 -9.91 30.19
CA SER A 60 -8.47 -11.15 29.81
C SER A 60 -7.58 -12.39 29.89
N CYS A 61 -6.24 -12.22 29.93
CA CYS A 61 -5.28 -13.32 29.97
C CYS A 61 -4.98 -13.78 31.40
N THR A 62 -5.12 -15.08 31.65
CA THR A 62 -4.79 -15.69 32.95
C THR A 62 -3.49 -16.49 32.87
N PRO A 63 -2.51 -16.27 33.77
CA PRO A 63 -1.26 -17.02 33.77
C PRO A 63 -1.45 -18.45 34.28
N HIS A 64 -0.81 -19.41 33.62
CA HIS A 64 -0.68 -20.78 34.10
C HIS A 64 0.62 -20.96 34.89
N GLY A 65 0.51 -20.96 36.21
CA GLY A 65 1.63 -21.19 37.13
C GLY A 65 2.68 -20.07 37.11
N GLU A 66 3.80 -20.31 37.80
CA GLU A 66 4.94 -19.39 37.85
C GLU A 66 5.84 -19.54 36.60
N PRO A 67 6.55 -18.47 36.18
CA PRO A 67 7.42 -18.52 35.02
C PRO A 67 8.62 -19.44 35.27
N THR A 68 8.86 -20.33 34.32
CA THR A 68 10.08 -21.15 34.27
C THR A 68 11.28 -20.26 33.92
N ARG A 69 12.41 -20.47 34.60
CA ARG A 69 13.63 -19.66 34.46
C ARG A 69 14.80 -20.51 33.99
N ARG A 70 15.58 -19.99 33.04
CA ARG A 70 16.81 -20.62 32.55
C ARG A 70 17.90 -19.57 32.41
N ALA A 71 18.91 -19.63 33.28
CA ALA A 71 20.09 -18.79 33.15
C ALA A 71 21.03 -19.36 32.08
N GLY A 72 21.68 -18.49 31.33
CA GLY A 72 22.69 -18.87 30.34
C GLY A 72 23.68 -17.72 30.06
N PRO A 73 24.70 -17.96 29.23
CA PRO A 73 25.72 -16.96 28.89
C PRO A 73 25.14 -15.73 28.16
N GLU A 74 23.95 -15.86 27.57
CA GLU A 74 23.26 -14.79 26.87
C GLU A 74 22.24 -14.03 27.75
N GLY A 75 22.21 -14.29 29.07
CA GLY A 75 21.32 -13.66 30.04
C GLY A 75 20.29 -14.63 30.65
N LEU A 76 19.22 -14.07 31.20
CA LEU A 76 18.14 -14.82 31.85
C LEU A 76 16.98 -15.04 30.88
N GLY A 77 16.73 -16.29 30.51
CA GLY A 77 15.53 -16.69 29.77
C GLY A 77 14.39 -17.04 30.72
N LEU A 78 13.19 -16.55 30.39
CA LEU A 78 11.96 -16.86 31.11
C LEU A 78 10.88 -17.33 30.13
N ARG A 79 10.00 -18.23 30.61
CA ARG A 79 8.85 -18.71 29.85
C ARG A 79 7.64 -18.91 30.75
N GLN A 80 6.48 -18.45 30.29
CA GLN A 80 5.20 -18.62 30.96
C GLN A 80 4.08 -18.81 29.92
N ILE A 81 3.09 -19.64 30.26
CA ILE A 81 1.92 -19.90 29.41
C ILE A 81 0.73 -19.12 29.98
N PHE A 82 -0.09 -18.55 29.12
CA PHE A 82 -1.33 -17.84 29.48
C PHE A 82 -2.53 -18.46 28.76
N SER A 83 -3.72 -18.35 29.36
CA SER A 83 -5.00 -18.61 28.69
C SER A 83 -5.68 -17.29 28.41
N CYS A 84 -5.86 -16.97 27.13
CA CYS A 84 -6.37 -15.70 26.63
C CYS A 84 -7.62 -15.96 25.77
N PRO A 85 -8.82 -16.04 26.35
CA PRO A 85 -10.04 -16.41 25.63
C PRO A 85 -10.48 -15.40 24.56
N ARG A 86 -10.05 -14.13 24.66
CA ARG A 86 -10.35 -13.07 23.67
C ARG A 86 -9.24 -12.87 22.64
N GLY A 87 -8.19 -13.69 22.70
CA GLY A 87 -6.97 -13.52 21.90
C GLY A 87 -6.17 -12.26 22.24
N LEU A 88 -5.13 -11.99 21.45
CA LEU A 88 -4.22 -10.85 21.66
C LEU A 88 -4.41 -9.68 20.68
N ALA A 89 -5.08 -9.93 19.55
CA ALA A 89 -5.26 -8.93 18.50
C ALA A 89 -6.10 -7.74 18.99
N GLY A 90 -5.61 -6.51 18.79
CA GLY A 90 -6.29 -5.29 19.23
C GLY A 90 -6.08 -4.92 20.70
N GLU A 91 -5.27 -5.68 21.43
CA GLU A 91 -5.02 -5.47 22.85
C GLU A 91 -3.62 -4.85 23.10
N SER A 92 -3.42 -4.28 24.30
CA SER A 92 -2.15 -3.69 24.69
C SER A 92 -1.22 -4.71 25.34
N LEU A 93 -0.01 -4.83 24.80
CA LEU A 93 1.08 -5.65 25.32
C LEU A 93 2.18 -4.75 25.87
N GLY A 94 2.90 -5.17 26.90
CA GLY A 94 3.95 -4.34 27.46
C GLY A 94 4.97 -5.05 28.32
N LEU A 95 5.84 -4.27 28.93
CA LEU A 95 6.83 -4.72 29.92
C LEU A 95 6.71 -3.85 31.18
N ARG A 96 6.59 -4.51 32.33
CA ARG A 96 6.65 -3.86 33.63
C ARG A 96 8.01 -4.13 34.26
N PHE A 97 8.76 -3.07 34.52
CA PHE A 97 10.00 -3.14 35.29
C PHE A 97 9.68 -3.00 36.79
N PRO A 98 10.31 -3.79 37.67
CA PRO A 98 10.17 -3.63 39.12
C PRO A 98 10.67 -2.28 39.65
N GLY A 99 11.57 -1.61 38.92
CA GLY A 99 12.07 -0.26 39.18
C GLY A 99 12.09 0.58 37.89
N ALA A 100 12.95 1.61 37.82
CA ALA A 100 13.11 2.41 36.61
C ALA A 100 13.79 1.61 35.49
N ASN A 101 13.38 1.83 34.23
CA ASN A 101 14.05 1.23 33.07
C ASN A 101 15.46 1.84 32.93
N PRO A 102 16.56 1.06 32.96
CA PRO A 102 17.91 1.57 32.82
C PRO A 102 18.28 1.90 31.36
N SER A 103 17.37 2.55 30.64
CA SER A 103 17.50 2.90 29.22
C SER A 103 17.62 1.70 28.27
N LEU A 104 16.99 0.56 28.59
CA LEU A 104 16.95 -0.61 27.71
C LEU A 104 15.78 -0.55 26.74
N SER A 105 16.04 -0.86 25.48
CA SER A 105 15.02 -1.11 24.48
C SER A 105 14.47 -2.54 24.61
N ALA A 106 13.27 -2.76 24.07
CA ALA A 106 12.67 -4.08 23.99
C ALA A 106 12.26 -4.42 22.56
N VAL A 107 12.38 -5.67 22.18
CA VAL A 107 11.93 -6.18 20.88
C VAL A 107 10.81 -7.16 21.13
N PHE A 108 9.62 -6.84 20.64
CA PHE A 108 8.47 -7.73 20.67
C PHE A 108 8.32 -8.44 19.33
N ARG A 109 8.14 -9.76 19.38
CA ARG A 109 7.79 -10.60 18.25
C ARG A 109 6.55 -11.41 18.61
N VAL A 110 5.42 -11.09 17.99
CA VAL A 110 4.12 -11.71 18.28
C VAL A 110 3.66 -12.51 17.05
N THR A 111 3.44 -13.80 17.22
CA THR A 111 2.81 -14.67 16.22
C THR A 111 1.39 -14.98 16.68
N LEU A 112 0.40 -14.48 15.96
CA LEU A 112 -1.02 -14.70 16.24
C LEU A 112 -1.46 -16.10 15.79
N ALA A 113 -2.62 -16.57 16.27
CA ALA A 113 -3.15 -17.90 15.91
C ALA A 113 -3.43 -18.07 14.41
N ASN A 114 -3.66 -16.97 13.69
CA ASN A 114 -3.84 -16.93 12.23
C ASN A 114 -2.50 -17.03 11.45
N GLY A 115 -1.36 -17.09 12.13
CA GLY A 115 -0.02 -17.12 11.54
C GLY A 115 0.60 -15.75 11.24
N GLU A 116 -0.12 -14.66 11.51
CA GLU A 116 0.38 -13.31 11.30
C GLU A 116 1.51 -12.99 12.29
N LEU A 117 2.59 -12.39 11.76
CA LEU A 117 3.77 -12.04 12.53
C LEU A 117 3.88 -10.52 12.66
N HIS A 118 3.72 -10.02 13.88
CA HIS A 118 3.92 -8.62 14.21
C HIS A 118 5.25 -8.44 14.96
N SER A 119 6.05 -7.46 14.56
CA SER A 119 7.33 -7.16 15.22
C SER A 119 7.46 -5.67 15.48
N ARG A 120 7.81 -5.29 16.71
CA ARG A 120 8.02 -3.89 17.09
C ARG A 120 9.17 -3.74 18.07
N ILE A 121 9.98 -2.71 17.86
CA ILE A 121 11.00 -2.28 18.81
C ILE A 121 10.40 -1.15 19.67
N LEU A 122 10.40 -1.35 20.98
CA LEU A 122 10.04 -0.33 21.96
C LEU A 122 11.30 0.42 22.42
N PRO A 123 11.36 1.75 22.24
CA PRO A 123 12.42 2.55 22.80
C PRO A 123 12.31 2.57 24.34
N PRO A 124 13.38 2.93 25.08
CA PRO A 124 13.38 2.81 26.53
C PRO A 124 12.29 3.60 27.29
N GLY A 125 11.79 4.69 26.69
CA GLY A 125 10.69 5.48 27.25
C GLY A 125 9.29 4.93 26.98
N SER A 126 9.14 3.87 26.19
CA SER A 126 7.86 3.25 25.86
C SER A 126 7.80 1.83 26.41
N THR A 127 6.81 1.54 27.25
CA THR A 127 6.66 0.25 27.93
C THR A 127 5.46 -0.56 27.43
N SER A 128 4.66 0.02 26.53
CA SER A 128 3.44 -0.60 26.00
C SER A 128 3.31 -0.41 24.49
N TRP A 129 2.62 -1.36 23.87
CA TRP A 129 2.33 -1.44 22.46
C TRP A 129 0.90 -1.95 22.27
N LEU A 130 0.07 -1.18 21.56
CA LEU A 130 -1.20 -1.68 21.05
C LEU A 130 -0.96 -2.59 19.84
N LEU A 131 -1.23 -3.89 19.99
CA LEU A 131 -1.16 -4.84 18.88
C LEU A 131 -2.32 -4.57 17.92
N ALA A 132 -2.02 -4.31 16.65
CA ALA A 132 -3.07 -4.09 15.65
C ALA A 132 -3.89 -5.37 15.45
N ARG A 133 -5.19 -5.21 15.15
CA ARG A 133 -5.99 -6.33 14.64
C ARG A 133 -5.67 -6.50 13.16
N ALA A 134 -5.71 -7.74 12.68
CA ALA A 134 -5.84 -7.96 11.25
C ALA A 134 -7.13 -7.25 10.79
N PRO A 135 -7.08 -6.40 9.76
CA PRO A 135 -8.27 -5.73 9.26
C PRO A 135 -9.28 -6.77 8.81
N GLU A 136 -10.56 -6.54 9.12
CA GLU A 136 -11.62 -7.44 8.66
C GLU A 136 -11.72 -7.37 7.14
N ARG A 137 -12.12 -8.46 6.47
CA ARG A 137 -12.29 -8.47 5.00
C ARG A 137 -13.18 -7.35 4.47
N LEU A 138 -14.18 -6.94 5.27
CA LEU A 138 -15.06 -5.81 4.94
C LEU A 138 -14.33 -4.47 5.04
N GLU A 139 -13.44 -4.31 6.01
CA GLU A 139 -12.59 -3.13 6.16
C GLU A 139 -11.62 -3.01 4.99
N ILE A 140 -10.96 -4.11 4.61
CA ILE A 140 -10.10 -4.18 3.43
C ILE A 140 -10.91 -3.84 2.17
N ALA A 141 -12.10 -4.42 2.02
CA ALA A 141 -12.97 -4.14 0.88
C ALA A 141 -13.35 -2.66 0.77
N ALA A 142 -13.77 -2.04 1.89
CA ALA A 142 -14.16 -0.64 1.93
C ALA A 142 -12.96 0.29 1.65
N GLU A 143 -11.82 0.03 2.30
CA GLU A 143 -10.60 0.82 2.15
C GLU A 143 -10.08 0.78 0.71
N PHE A 144 -10.00 -0.41 0.11
CA PHE A 144 -9.51 -0.55 -1.27
C PHE A 144 -10.50 -0.02 -2.30
N THR A 145 -11.81 -0.14 -2.07
CA THR A 145 -12.82 0.51 -2.91
C THR A 145 -12.65 2.02 -2.88
N TRP A 146 -12.47 2.61 -1.69
CA TRP A 146 -12.23 4.03 -1.53
C TRP A 146 -10.91 4.47 -2.18
N LEU A 147 -9.86 3.66 -2.03
CA LEU A 147 -8.56 3.89 -2.66
C LEU A 147 -8.67 3.92 -4.19
N GLY A 148 -9.38 2.96 -4.80
CA GLY A 148 -9.63 2.93 -6.24
C GLY A 148 -10.41 4.13 -6.75
N LEU A 149 -11.44 4.56 -6.01
CA LEU A 149 -12.21 5.77 -6.34
C LEU A 149 -11.32 7.02 -6.30
N ARG A 150 -10.52 7.17 -5.25
CA ARG A 150 -9.59 8.30 -5.10
C ARG A 150 -8.49 8.29 -6.16
N HIS A 151 -7.99 7.11 -6.54
CA HIS A 151 -7.02 6.94 -7.63
C HIS A 151 -7.55 7.54 -8.93
N ILE A 152 -8.80 7.25 -9.30
CA ILE A 152 -9.42 7.83 -10.50
C ILE A 152 -9.69 9.33 -10.33
N ALA A 153 -10.16 9.78 -9.17
CA ALA A 153 -10.44 11.19 -8.93
C ALA A 153 -9.17 12.07 -8.96
N ALA A 154 -8.04 11.57 -8.46
CA ALA A 154 -6.76 12.28 -8.46
C ALA A 154 -5.98 12.10 -9.77
N GLY A 155 -6.18 11.00 -10.47
CA GLY A 155 -5.49 10.66 -11.70
C GLY A 155 -6.07 11.35 -12.92
N PHE A 156 -5.66 12.58 -13.19
CA PHE A 156 -6.12 13.34 -14.37
C PHE A 156 -5.91 12.58 -15.70
N ASP A 157 -4.90 11.73 -15.81
CA ASP A 157 -4.71 10.82 -16.95
C ASP A 157 -5.98 9.97 -17.22
N HIS A 158 -6.57 9.39 -16.17
CA HIS A 158 -7.75 8.54 -16.28
C HIS A 158 -8.99 9.35 -16.67
N LEU A 159 -9.16 10.55 -16.12
CA LEU A 159 -10.28 11.42 -16.44
C LEU A 159 -10.22 11.90 -17.90
N LEU A 160 -9.04 12.29 -18.38
CA LEU A 160 -8.85 12.65 -19.80
C LEU A 160 -9.06 11.45 -20.71
N PHE A 161 -8.58 10.28 -20.32
CA PHE A 161 -8.80 9.04 -21.07
C PHE A 161 -10.29 8.69 -21.19
N VAL A 162 -11.04 8.69 -20.08
CA VAL A 162 -12.49 8.43 -20.08
C VAL A 162 -13.24 9.49 -20.89
N THR A 163 -12.80 10.76 -20.81
CA THR A 163 -13.32 11.84 -21.66
C THR A 163 -13.11 11.50 -23.12
N CYS A 164 -11.95 11.03 -23.54
CA CYS A 164 -11.73 10.61 -24.93
C CYS A 164 -12.64 9.44 -25.35
N LEU A 165 -12.81 8.44 -24.49
CA LEU A 165 -13.68 7.29 -24.77
C LEU A 165 -15.15 7.69 -24.95
N LEU A 166 -15.61 8.73 -24.23
CA LEU A 166 -16.96 9.28 -24.38
C LEU A 166 -17.22 9.73 -25.83
N PHE A 167 -16.25 10.39 -26.46
CA PHE A 167 -16.35 10.82 -27.87
C PHE A 167 -16.28 9.65 -28.85
N ILE A 168 -15.41 8.67 -28.59
CA ILE A 168 -15.14 7.56 -29.52
C ILE A 168 -16.25 6.51 -29.50
N ALA A 169 -16.70 6.10 -28.31
CA ALA A 169 -17.65 5.00 -28.18
C ALA A 169 -19.08 5.42 -28.55
N GLY A 170 -19.45 6.70 -28.35
CA GLY A 170 -20.63 7.35 -28.94
C GLY A 170 -22.01 6.87 -28.48
N THR A 171 -22.15 5.72 -27.81
CA THR A 171 -23.41 5.24 -27.21
C THR A 171 -23.17 4.77 -25.78
N GLY A 172 -24.15 4.96 -24.88
CA GLY A 172 -24.01 4.61 -23.46
C GLY A 172 -23.56 3.17 -23.22
N ARG A 173 -24.20 2.20 -23.88
CA ARG A 173 -23.81 0.78 -23.77
C ARG A 173 -22.37 0.55 -24.24
N ARG A 174 -21.96 1.17 -25.35
CA ARG A 174 -20.61 0.99 -25.91
C ARG A 174 -19.55 1.65 -25.02
N ILE A 175 -19.87 2.79 -24.41
CA ILE A 175 -19.00 3.46 -23.42
C ILE A 175 -18.79 2.53 -22.22
N LEU A 176 -19.86 1.99 -21.63
CA LEU A 176 -19.79 1.08 -20.48
C LEU A 176 -18.91 -0.14 -20.79
N VAL A 177 -19.20 -0.85 -21.89
CA VAL A 177 -18.40 -2.03 -22.27
C VAL A 177 -16.93 -1.67 -22.56
N THR A 178 -16.67 -0.49 -23.09
CA THR A 178 -15.30 -0.02 -23.38
C THR A 178 -14.53 0.27 -22.08
N ILE A 179 -15.16 0.96 -21.12
CA ILE A 179 -14.58 1.24 -19.81
C ILE A 179 -14.34 -0.05 -19.02
N THR A 180 -15.35 -0.92 -18.94
CA THR A 180 -15.18 -2.23 -18.27
C THR A 180 -14.07 -3.06 -18.94
N GLY A 181 -13.95 -3.01 -20.27
CA GLY A 181 -12.86 -3.66 -21.00
C GLY A 181 -11.48 -3.13 -20.59
N PHE A 182 -11.34 -1.82 -20.42
CA PHE A 182 -10.13 -1.21 -19.85
C PHE A 182 -9.87 -1.71 -18.43
N THR A 183 -10.87 -1.67 -17.54
CA THR A 183 -10.72 -2.06 -16.14
C THR A 183 -10.32 -3.52 -15.99
N VAL A 184 -10.92 -4.42 -16.77
CA VAL A 184 -10.55 -5.85 -16.77
C VAL A 184 -9.10 -6.05 -17.21
N ALA A 185 -8.68 -5.40 -18.30
CA ALA A 185 -7.30 -5.49 -18.78
C ALA A 185 -6.30 -4.86 -17.79
N HIS A 186 -6.64 -3.72 -17.20
CA HIS A 186 -5.89 -3.05 -16.15
C HIS A 186 -5.73 -3.94 -14.91
N SER A 187 -6.83 -4.58 -14.48
CA SER A 187 -6.83 -5.51 -13.34
C SER A 187 -5.83 -6.64 -13.54
N LEU A 188 -5.75 -7.18 -14.77
CA LEU A 188 -4.84 -8.27 -15.10
C LEU A 188 -3.38 -7.86 -14.92
N THR A 189 -2.96 -6.74 -15.50
CA THR A 189 -1.55 -6.32 -15.41
C THR A 189 -1.17 -5.76 -14.04
N LEU A 190 -2.12 -5.14 -13.34
CA LEU A 190 -1.97 -4.80 -11.93
C LEU A 190 -1.72 -6.06 -11.09
N ALA A 191 -2.54 -7.11 -11.26
CA ALA A 191 -2.36 -8.37 -10.54
C ALA A 191 -1.01 -9.04 -10.84
N LEU A 192 -0.61 -9.10 -12.12
CA LEU A 192 0.70 -9.64 -12.54
C LEU A 192 1.86 -8.90 -11.88
N SER A 193 1.74 -7.57 -11.75
CA SER A 193 2.79 -6.75 -11.16
C SER A 193 2.80 -6.82 -9.64
N THR A 194 1.64 -6.79 -8.98
CA THR A 194 1.51 -6.96 -7.52
C THR A 194 1.99 -8.33 -7.03
N LEU A 195 1.73 -9.40 -7.81
CA LEU A 195 2.26 -10.74 -7.53
C LEU A 195 3.76 -10.87 -7.84
N GLY A 196 4.37 -9.84 -8.41
CA GLY A 196 5.79 -9.79 -8.74
C GLY A 196 6.18 -10.65 -9.96
N TRP A 197 5.21 -11.10 -10.76
CA TRP A 197 5.48 -11.91 -11.96
C TRP A 197 6.06 -11.05 -13.09
N VAL A 198 5.66 -9.78 -13.17
CA VAL A 198 6.18 -8.81 -14.13
C VAL A 198 6.56 -7.54 -13.39
N ARG A 199 7.73 -6.97 -13.67
CA ARG A 199 8.15 -5.68 -13.10
C ARG A 199 8.65 -4.80 -14.22
N LEU A 200 7.99 -3.66 -14.40
CA LEU A 200 8.40 -2.64 -15.37
C LEU A 200 8.86 -1.39 -14.63
N PRO A 201 9.86 -0.66 -15.14
CA PRO A 201 10.20 0.65 -14.61
C PRO A 201 9.02 1.61 -14.80
N VAL A 202 8.74 2.41 -13.76
CA VAL A 202 7.59 3.34 -13.75
C VAL A 202 7.68 4.40 -14.86
N PRO A 203 8.83 5.06 -15.14
CA PRO A 203 8.84 6.16 -16.09
C PRO A 203 8.38 5.78 -17.51
N PRO A 204 8.85 4.67 -18.12
CA PRO A 204 8.35 4.22 -19.43
C PRO A 204 6.84 3.91 -19.46
N VAL A 205 6.29 3.40 -18.35
CA VAL A 205 4.85 3.14 -18.24
C VAL A 205 4.09 4.46 -18.23
N GLU A 206 4.50 5.45 -17.42
CA GLU A 206 3.88 6.77 -17.38
C GLU A 206 3.89 7.47 -18.74
N ALA A 207 5.01 7.40 -19.47
CA ALA A 207 5.10 7.99 -20.81
C ALA A 207 4.15 7.29 -21.80
N THR A 208 4.03 5.97 -21.72
CA THR A 208 3.10 5.20 -22.55
C THR A 208 1.64 5.53 -22.22
N ILE A 209 1.33 5.79 -20.95
CA ILE A 209 0.01 6.29 -20.53
C ILE A 209 -0.28 7.64 -21.22
N ALA A 210 0.65 8.60 -21.16
CA ALA A 210 0.47 9.90 -21.82
C ALA A 210 0.32 9.75 -23.35
N LEU A 211 1.12 8.87 -23.96
CA LEU A 211 1.02 8.56 -25.39
C LEU A 211 -0.34 7.97 -25.77
N SER A 212 -0.93 7.11 -24.93
CA SER A 212 -2.26 6.54 -25.18
C SER A 212 -3.35 7.62 -25.21
N ILE A 213 -3.27 8.62 -24.33
CA ILE A 213 -4.22 9.74 -24.29
C ILE A 213 -4.02 10.64 -25.52
N LEU A 214 -2.76 10.94 -25.86
CA LEU A 214 -2.43 11.71 -27.06
C LEU A 214 -2.94 11.02 -28.32
N PHE A 215 -2.77 9.70 -28.42
CA PHE A 215 -3.30 8.90 -29.52
C PHE A 215 -4.82 9.06 -29.64
N LEU A 216 -5.57 8.89 -28.55
CA LEU A 216 -7.03 9.08 -28.59
C LEU A 216 -7.43 10.51 -28.94
N ALA A 217 -6.69 11.52 -28.47
CA ALA A 217 -6.94 12.92 -28.79
C ALA A 217 -6.77 13.21 -30.30
N VAL A 218 -5.76 12.60 -30.93
CA VAL A 218 -5.54 12.68 -32.39
C VAL A 218 -6.70 12.00 -33.13
N GLU A 219 -7.11 10.81 -32.70
CA GLU A 219 -8.25 10.08 -33.30
C GLU A 219 -9.56 10.87 -33.19
N ILE A 220 -9.73 11.62 -32.10
CA ILE A 220 -10.87 12.53 -31.91
C ILE A 220 -10.79 13.73 -32.85
N ALA A 221 -9.61 14.30 -33.06
CA ALA A 221 -9.41 15.47 -33.92
C ALA A 221 -9.45 15.14 -35.42
N ALA A 222 -9.15 13.90 -35.80
CA ALA A 222 -9.13 13.43 -37.18
C ALA A 222 -10.47 13.69 -37.92
N LYS A 223 -10.38 13.99 -39.22
CA LYS A 223 -11.57 14.19 -40.06
C LYS A 223 -12.24 12.86 -40.43
N GLU A 224 -11.45 11.83 -40.69
CA GLU A 224 -11.91 10.49 -41.04
C GLU A 224 -12.12 9.65 -39.78
N ARG A 225 -13.29 9.02 -39.65
CA ARG A 225 -13.67 8.19 -38.49
C ARG A 225 -13.65 6.70 -38.80
N ASP A 226 -12.83 6.31 -39.76
CA ASP A 226 -12.77 4.94 -40.26
C ASP A 226 -11.53 4.18 -39.77
N SER A 227 -11.16 4.41 -38.50
CA SER A 227 -10.00 3.77 -37.88
C SER A 227 -10.40 2.55 -37.02
N LEU A 228 -9.39 1.77 -36.62
CA LEU A 228 -9.55 0.68 -35.65
C LEU A 228 -10.17 1.18 -34.34
N THR A 229 -9.82 2.38 -33.89
CA THR A 229 -10.29 3.01 -32.65
C THR A 229 -11.79 3.23 -32.67
N TRP A 230 -12.33 3.75 -33.78
CA TRP A 230 -13.76 4.01 -33.96
C TRP A 230 -14.56 2.73 -34.20
N ARG A 231 -13.98 1.73 -34.88
CA ARG A 231 -14.63 0.44 -35.16
C ARG A 231 -14.62 -0.51 -33.96
N HIS A 232 -13.49 -0.60 -33.25
CA HIS A 232 -13.25 -1.53 -32.15
C HIS A 232 -12.72 -0.82 -30.87
N PRO A 233 -13.48 0.12 -30.30
CA PRO A 233 -13.02 0.91 -29.14
C PRO A 233 -12.72 0.05 -27.92
N VAL A 234 -13.46 -1.05 -27.72
CA VAL A 234 -13.23 -1.98 -26.61
C VAL A 234 -11.83 -2.62 -26.70
N ALA A 235 -11.41 -3.05 -27.90
CA ALA A 235 -10.10 -3.68 -28.08
C ALA A 235 -8.97 -2.67 -27.87
N VAL A 236 -9.11 -1.46 -28.40
CA VAL A 236 -8.13 -0.37 -28.21
C VAL A 236 -8.05 0.02 -26.73
N SER A 237 -9.20 0.20 -26.08
CA SER A 237 -9.25 0.56 -24.67
C SER A 237 -8.67 -0.52 -23.76
N ALA A 238 -8.99 -1.80 -24.01
CA ALA A 238 -8.38 -2.93 -23.31
C ALA A 238 -6.85 -2.97 -23.51
N SER A 239 -6.34 -2.69 -24.71
CA SER A 239 -4.90 -2.65 -24.97
C SER A 239 -4.19 -1.57 -24.15
N PHE A 240 -4.81 -0.40 -23.98
CA PHE A 240 -4.31 0.65 -23.10
C PHE A 240 -4.45 0.29 -21.63
N GLY A 241 -5.54 -0.40 -21.25
CA GLY A 241 -5.73 -0.94 -19.91
C GLY A 241 -4.59 -1.84 -19.46
N LEU A 242 -4.14 -2.77 -20.33
CA LEU A 242 -2.98 -3.62 -20.07
C LEU A 242 -1.73 -2.77 -19.72
N LEU A 243 -1.46 -1.71 -20.46
CA LEU A 243 -0.30 -0.86 -20.23
C LEU A 243 -0.44 -0.03 -18.95
N HIS A 244 -1.63 0.51 -18.69
CA HIS A 244 -1.93 1.36 -17.53
C HIS A 244 -1.79 0.61 -16.20
N GLY A 245 -2.16 -0.68 -16.13
CA GLY A 245 -2.12 -1.46 -14.88
C GLY A 245 -0.72 -1.60 -14.27
N PHE A 246 0.34 -1.45 -15.06
CA PHE A 246 1.71 -1.46 -14.55
C PHE A 246 2.10 -0.19 -13.78
N GLY A 247 1.42 0.95 -14.01
CA GLY A 247 1.81 2.24 -13.44
C GLY A 247 1.52 2.37 -11.94
N PHE A 248 0.53 1.64 -11.44
CA PHE A 248 0.08 1.75 -10.05
C PHE A 248 0.59 0.61 -9.13
N ALA A 249 1.18 -0.44 -9.70
CA ALA A 249 1.55 -1.63 -8.96
C ALA A 249 2.64 -1.40 -7.90
N ALA A 250 3.54 -0.43 -8.13
CA ALA A 250 4.58 -0.06 -7.17
C ALA A 250 3.97 0.44 -5.84
N VAL A 251 2.88 1.21 -5.91
CA VAL A 251 2.19 1.79 -4.75
C VAL A 251 1.50 0.69 -3.93
N LEU A 252 0.88 -0.30 -4.59
CA LEU A 252 0.20 -1.39 -3.88
C LEU A 252 1.16 -2.31 -3.12
N GLY A 253 2.37 -2.52 -3.66
CA GLY A 253 3.42 -3.31 -3.01
C GLY A 253 3.92 -2.69 -1.70
N GLU A 254 3.86 -1.36 -1.56
CA GLU A 254 4.31 -0.64 -0.37
C GLU A 254 3.30 -0.70 0.80
N ILE A 255 2.02 -1.01 0.53
CA ILE A 255 0.96 -1.08 1.57
C ILE A 255 1.19 -2.26 2.54
N GLY A 256 1.97 -3.27 2.14
CA GLY A 256 2.41 -4.34 3.05
C GLY A 256 1.30 -5.30 3.49
N LEU A 257 0.30 -5.53 2.64
CA LEU A 257 -0.81 -6.46 2.93
C LEU A 257 -0.35 -7.90 3.18
N PRO A 258 -1.00 -8.65 4.10
CA PRO A 258 -0.83 -10.09 4.20
C PRO A 258 -1.12 -10.77 2.85
N ALA A 259 -0.30 -11.75 2.46
CA ALA A 259 -0.39 -12.39 1.14
C ALA A 259 -1.78 -12.99 0.82
N GLY A 260 -2.51 -13.46 1.84
CA GLY A 260 -3.86 -14.01 1.68
C GLY A 260 -4.93 -12.97 1.34
N GLU A 261 -4.68 -11.70 1.62
CA GLU A 261 -5.65 -10.60 1.42
C GLU A 261 -5.40 -9.82 0.11
N VAL A 262 -4.35 -10.16 -0.64
CA VAL A 262 -4.04 -9.49 -1.92
C VAL A 262 -5.17 -9.64 -2.96
N PRO A 263 -5.79 -10.83 -3.16
CA PRO A 263 -6.85 -10.96 -4.17
C PRO A 263 -8.09 -10.12 -3.86
N ILE A 264 -8.49 -10.03 -2.58
CA ILE A 264 -9.65 -9.23 -2.18
C ILE A 264 -9.34 -7.73 -2.33
N ALA A 265 -8.14 -7.30 -1.94
CA ALA A 265 -7.69 -5.94 -2.12
C ALA A 265 -7.69 -5.52 -3.61
N LEU A 266 -7.16 -6.38 -4.49
CA LEU A 266 -7.16 -6.13 -5.94
C LEU A 266 -8.58 -6.06 -6.53
N LEU A 267 -9.48 -6.96 -6.11
CA LEU A 267 -10.86 -6.96 -6.58
C LEU A 267 -11.57 -5.64 -6.22
N PHE A 268 -11.51 -5.25 -4.94
CA PHE A 268 -12.20 -4.06 -4.47
C PHE A 268 -11.53 -2.76 -4.92
N PHE A 269 -10.22 -2.75 -5.12
CA PHE A 269 -9.54 -1.64 -5.79
C PHE A 269 -10.08 -1.40 -7.20
N ASN A 270 -10.18 -2.46 -8.02
CA ASN A 270 -10.70 -2.34 -9.37
C ASN A 270 -12.21 -2.03 -9.41
N LEU A 271 -12.98 -2.51 -8.42
CA LEU A 271 -14.36 -2.07 -8.24
C LEU A 271 -14.42 -0.56 -7.95
N GLY A 272 -13.55 -0.05 -7.08
CA GLY A 272 -13.40 1.38 -6.81
C GLY A 272 -13.04 2.18 -8.07
N VAL A 273 -12.15 1.65 -8.91
CA VAL A 273 -11.78 2.24 -10.20
C VAL A 273 -12.99 2.35 -11.13
N GLU A 274 -13.71 1.25 -11.36
CA GLU A 274 -14.91 1.24 -12.22
C GLU A 274 -15.95 2.24 -11.68
N LEU A 275 -16.22 2.23 -10.37
CA LEU A 275 -17.14 3.17 -9.72
C LEU A 275 -16.69 4.63 -9.89
N GLY A 276 -15.40 4.92 -9.80
CA GLY A 276 -14.84 6.24 -10.04
C GLY A 276 -15.07 6.72 -11.49
N GLN A 277 -14.84 5.84 -12.47
CA GLN A 277 -15.06 6.17 -13.88
C GLN A 277 -16.54 6.38 -14.20
N LEU A 278 -17.42 5.52 -13.67
CA LEU A 278 -18.87 5.66 -13.81
C LEU A 278 -19.39 6.91 -13.09
N GLY A 279 -18.84 7.22 -11.91
CA GLY A 279 -19.15 8.44 -11.16
C GLY A 279 -18.78 9.70 -11.93
N PHE A 280 -17.62 9.71 -12.58
CA PHE A 280 -17.20 10.79 -13.47
C PHE A 280 -18.16 10.97 -14.65
N LEU A 281 -18.55 9.89 -15.32
CA LEU A 281 -19.55 9.95 -16.40
C LEU A 281 -20.91 10.46 -15.91
N ALA A 282 -21.36 10.00 -14.74
CA ALA A 282 -22.60 10.45 -14.13
C ALA A 282 -22.55 11.95 -13.78
N ALA A 283 -21.40 12.47 -13.35
CA ALA A 283 -21.20 13.90 -13.09
C ALA A 283 -21.20 14.75 -14.37
N LEU A 284 -20.75 14.19 -15.50
CA LEU A 284 -20.81 14.87 -16.80
C LEU A 284 -22.23 14.88 -17.39
N ALA A 285 -23.06 13.87 -17.10
CA ALA A 285 -24.37 13.72 -17.73
C ALA A 285 -25.31 14.94 -17.57
N PRO A 286 -25.45 15.60 -16.40
CA PRO A 286 -26.26 16.81 -16.26
C PRO A 286 -25.76 17.98 -17.11
N LEU A 287 -24.43 18.14 -17.26
CA LEU A 287 -23.83 19.19 -18.07
C LEU A 287 -24.14 18.96 -19.56
N LEU A 288 -24.02 17.72 -20.02
CA LEU A 288 -24.36 17.34 -21.38
C LEU A 288 -25.86 17.47 -21.67
N TRP A 289 -26.70 17.11 -20.71
CA TRP A 289 -28.14 17.29 -20.79
C TRP A 289 -28.52 18.77 -20.85
N TRP A 290 -27.93 19.62 -19.99
CA TRP A 290 -28.17 21.06 -20.01
C TRP A 290 -27.69 21.71 -21.31
N ALA A 291 -26.55 21.30 -21.85
CA ALA A 291 -26.05 21.76 -23.14
C ALA A 291 -26.93 21.29 -24.33
N GLY A 292 -27.59 20.14 -24.19
CA GLY A 292 -28.49 19.57 -25.21
C GLY A 292 -29.96 19.96 -25.09
N ARG A 293 -30.34 20.72 -24.06
CA ARG A 293 -31.75 20.99 -23.71
C ARG A 293 -32.55 21.67 -24.83
N ASP A 294 -31.88 22.48 -25.65
CA ASP A 294 -32.51 23.22 -26.77
C ASP A 294 -32.63 22.36 -28.05
N HIS A 295 -32.12 21.14 -28.03
CA HIS A 295 -32.19 20.17 -29.14
C HIS A 295 -32.67 18.78 -28.67
N PRO A 296 -33.96 18.64 -28.34
CA PRO A 296 -34.55 17.39 -27.86
C PRO A 296 -34.51 16.32 -28.96
N GLY A 297 -33.49 15.45 -28.90
CA GLY A 297 -33.20 14.42 -29.91
C GLY A 297 -31.70 14.18 -30.12
N LEU A 298 -30.84 15.14 -29.75
CA LEU A 298 -29.39 14.99 -29.74
C LEU A 298 -28.95 14.35 -28.42
N GLY A 299 -28.78 13.03 -28.41
CA GLY A 299 -28.09 12.32 -27.32
C GLY A 299 -26.61 12.76 -27.21
N LEU A 300 -25.66 11.87 -27.50
CA LEU A 300 -24.23 12.22 -27.49
C LEU A 300 -23.81 13.17 -28.64
N GLY A 301 -24.73 13.56 -29.53
CA GLY A 301 -24.45 14.51 -30.62
C GLY A 301 -24.18 15.95 -30.17
N VAL A 302 -24.54 16.33 -28.93
CA VAL A 302 -24.10 17.57 -28.26
C VAL A 302 -22.57 17.70 -28.19
N LEU A 303 -21.86 16.57 -28.23
CA LEU A 303 -20.42 16.55 -28.17
C LEU A 303 -19.75 16.93 -29.49
N GLU A 304 -20.44 16.86 -30.62
CA GLU A 304 -19.81 17.06 -31.93
C GLU A 304 -19.15 18.43 -32.09
N PRO A 305 -19.76 19.57 -31.68
CA PRO A 305 -19.10 20.88 -31.72
C PRO A 305 -17.88 20.97 -30.79
N LEU A 306 -17.89 20.21 -29.68
CA LEU A 306 -16.81 20.19 -28.69
C LEU A 306 -15.65 19.28 -29.12
N ARG A 307 -15.83 18.45 -30.15
CA ARG A 307 -14.85 17.45 -30.59
C ARG A 307 -13.48 18.06 -30.87
N LEU A 308 -13.41 19.10 -31.68
CA LEU A 308 -12.13 19.74 -32.03
C LEU A 308 -11.49 20.47 -30.83
N PRO A 309 -12.21 21.34 -30.09
CA PRO A 309 -11.68 21.95 -28.88
C PRO A 309 -11.13 20.93 -27.87
N VAL A 310 -11.88 19.85 -27.62
CA VAL A 310 -11.48 18.80 -26.68
C VAL A 310 -10.28 18.01 -27.23
N GLY A 311 -10.30 17.62 -28.51
CA GLY A 311 -9.18 16.92 -29.13
C GLY A 311 -7.87 17.70 -29.05
N TYR A 312 -7.90 19.00 -29.38
CA TYR A 312 -6.71 19.85 -29.27
C TYR A 312 -6.31 20.13 -27.81
N GLY A 313 -7.28 20.37 -26.91
CA GLY A 313 -6.99 20.64 -25.51
C GLY A 313 -6.38 19.43 -24.80
N VAL A 314 -7.01 18.26 -24.93
CA VAL A 314 -6.49 17.01 -24.38
C VAL A 314 -5.17 16.63 -25.05
N GLY A 315 -5.06 16.78 -26.37
CA GLY A 315 -3.83 16.50 -27.11
C GLY A 315 -2.66 17.37 -26.68
N ALA A 316 -2.88 18.66 -26.42
CA ALA A 316 -1.85 19.58 -25.93
C ALA A 316 -1.35 19.17 -24.53
N VAL A 317 -2.27 18.87 -23.61
CA VAL A 317 -1.93 18.42 -22.25
C VAL A 317 -1.19 17.08 -22.29
N ALA A 318 -1.71 16.11 -23.04
CA ALA A 318 -1.09 14.79 -23.16
C ALA A 318 0.27 14.84 -23.86
N GLY A 319 0.42 15.70 -24.88
CA GLY A 319 1.70 15.94 -25.56
C GLY A 319 2.74 16.55 -24.63
N PHE A 320 2.34 17.54 -23.82
CA PHE A 320 3.19 18.09 -22.77
C PHE A 320 3.63 17.01 -21.77
N TRP A 321 2.68 16.24 -21.21
CA TRP A 321 3.00 15.15 -20.26
C TRP A 321 3.88 14.08 -20.87
N LEU A 322 3.70 13.74 -22.15
CA LEU A 322 4.55 12.77 -22.84
C LEU A 322 6.00 13.25 -22.86
N ILE A 323 6.24 14.50 -23.27
CA ILE A 323 7.59 15.09 -23.30
C ILE A 323 8.17 15.15 -21.88
N GLU A 324 7.36 15.61 -20.91
CA GLU A 324 7.77 15.70 -19.50
C GLU A 324 8.22 14.32 -18.98
N ARG A 325 7.42 13.27 -19.20
CA ARG A 325 7.68 11.91 -18.69
C ARG A 325 8.84 11.23 -19.41
N ILE A 326 9.02 11.46 -20.71
CA ILE A 326 10.20 10.99 -21.45
C ILE A 326 11.48 11.65 -20.91
N SER A 327 11.43 12.94 -20.56
CA SER A 327 12.63 13.63 -20.05
C SER A 327 13.13 13.04 -18.71
N ARG A 328 12.23 12.43 -17.92
CA ARG A 328 12.57 11.70 -16.69
C ARG A 328 13.34 10.38 -16.93
N PHE A 329 13.47 9.90 -18.17
CA PHE A 329 14.23 8.66 -18.44
C PHE A 329 15.74 8.87 -18.31
N ALA A 330 16.20 10.11 -18.50
CA ALA A 330 17.60 10.49 -18.49
C ALA A 330 18.08 11.06 -17.13
N ALA A 331 17.18 11.13 -16.14
CA ALA A 331 17.43 11.63 -14.79
C ALA A 331 17.54 10.46 -13.79
#